data_AF-A0A4Q7L9L7-F1
#
_entry.id   AF-A0A4Q7L9L7-F1
#
_cell.length_a   1.000
_cell.length_b   1.000
_cell.length_c   1.000
_cell.angle_alpha   90.00
_cell.angle_beta   90.00
_cell.angle_gamma   90.00
#
_symmetry.space_group_name_H-M   'P 1'
#
loop_
_entity.id
_entity.type
_entity.pdbx_description
1 polymer ?
#
loop_
_entity_poly.entity_id
_entity_poly.type
_entity_poly.pdbx_seq_one_letter_code
_entity_poly.pdbx_strand_id
1 'polypeptide(L)'
;KDRVYGIQETLFHDPYYQRHIVGAPVVREVTQGHIRSEANYAVFRTKLSQESTVFNVGRYLDVVVRTPAGLKFASRECIYDTEMIPNSIIYPI
;
A
#
# COMPACT_ATOMS: atom_id res chain seq x y z
N LYS A 1 -15.10 1.63 8.49
CA LYS A 1 -15.54 0.83 9.64
C LYS A 1 -15.70 -0.62 9.20
N ASP A 2 -14.69 -1.44 9.36
CA ASP A 2 -13.45 -1.45 8.57
C ASP A 2 -13.08 -2.94 8.44
N ARG A 3 -12.38 -3.35 7.37
CA ARG A 3 -12.05 -4.76 7.06
C ARG A 3 -11.19 -5.45 8.13
N VAL A 4 -10.87 -4.73 9.20
CA VAL A 4 -10.05 -5.09 10.36
C VAL A 4 -10.66 -6.21 11.23
N TYR A 5 -11.99 -6.41 11.22
CA TYR A 5 -12.61 -7.41 12.13
C TYR A 5 -12.66 -8.84 11.58
N GLY A 6 -12.64 -9.03 10.26
CA GLY A 6 -12.77 -10.36 9.63
C GLY A 6 -11.50 -11.20 9.64
N ILE A 7 -10.40 -10.66 10.18
CA ILE A 7 -9.06 -11.26 10.10
C ILE A 7 -8.74 -12.10 11.35
N GLN A 8 -9.39 -11.89 12.49
CA GLN A 8 -8.93 -12.49 13.75
C GLN A 8 -9.28 -13.97 13.97
N GLU A 9 -10.32 -14.54 13.34
CA GLU A 9 -10.83 -15.86 13.76
C GLU A 9 -10.53 -17.05 12.84
N THR A 10 -9.97 -16.87 11.64
CA THR A 10 -9.76 -18.02 10.71
C THR A 10 -8.42 -18.06 9.97
N LEU A 11 -7.57 -17.06 10.11
CA LEU A 11 -6.23 -17.09 9.52
C LEU A 11 -5.19 -17.46 10.58
N PHE A 12 -4.49 -18.57 10.35
CA PHE A 12 -3.16 -18.79 10.87
C PHE A 12 -2.27 -17.60 10.42
N HIS A 13 -2.21 -16.56 11.23
CA HIS A 13 -1.33 -15.42 10.99
C HIS A 13 0.08 -15.83 11.35
N ASP A 14 0.89 -16.15 10.35
CA ASP A 14 2.33 -16.01 10.51
C ASP A 14 2.62 -14.50 10.60
N PRO A 15 2.95 -13.93 11.78
CA PRO A 15 3.30 -12.53 11.85
C PRO A 15 4.50 -12.25 10.95
N TYR A 16 4.43 -11.15 10.21
CA TYR A 16 5.51 -10.72 9.33
C TYR A 16 5.69 -9.21 9.41
N TYR A 17 6.93 -8.77 9.23
CA TYR A 17 7.25 -7.36 9.05
C TYR A 17 7.06 -6.96 7.60
N GLN A 18 6.57 -5.75 7.36
CA GLN A 18 6.52 -5.16 6.02
C GLN A 18 7.33 -3.87 5.95
N ARG A 19 8.03 -3.68 4.84
CA ARG A 19 8.85 -2.49 4.56
C ARG A 19 8.44 -1.94 3.19
N HIS A 20 7.89 -0.74 3.16
CA HIS A 20 7.54 -0.06 1.92
C HIS A 20 8.74 0.76 1.46
N ILE A 21 9.20 0.50 0.24
CA ILE A 21 10.09 1.36 -0.49
C ILE A 21 9.24 2.06 -1.55
N VAL A 22 9.05 3.36 -1.38
CA VAL A 22 8.23 4.17 -2.29
C VAL A 22 9.17 5.10 -3.05
N GLY A 23 9.08 5.07 -4.37
CA GLY A 23 9.83 5.97 -5.24
C GLY A 23 9.39 7.43 -5.07
N ALA A 24 10.16 8.36 -5.65
CA ALA A 24 9.76 9.76 -5.69
C ALA A 24 8.42 9.89 -6.44
N PRO A 25 7.38 10.51 -5.83
CA PRO A 25 6.11 10.66 -6.50
C PRO A 25 6.20 11.67 -7.65
N VAL A 26 5.52 11.36 -8.74
CA VAL A 26 5.34 12.26 -9.89
C VAL A 26 3.95 12.88 -9.79
N VAL A 27 3.90 14.21 -9.74
CA VAL A 27 2.63 14.96 -9.81
C VAL A 27 2.22 15.05 -11.28
N ARG A 28 1.05 14.49 -11.59
CA ARG A 28 0.47 14.47 -12.94
C ARG A 28 -0.44 15.67 -13.19
N GLU A 29 -1.15 16.13 -12.16
CA GLU A 29 -2.11 17.21 -12.28
C GLU A 29 -2.31 17.92 -10.93
N VAL A 30 -2.52 19.24 -10.95
CA VAL A 30 -2.96 20.02 -9.78
C VAL A 30 -4.13 20.91 -10.20
N THR A 31 -5.32 20.63 -9.69
CA THR A 31 -6.57 21.35 -10.04
C THR A 31 -7.44 21.55 -8.81
N GLN A 32 -7.86 22.79 -8.55
CA GLN A 32 -8.86 23.14 -7.51
C GLN A 32 -8.69 22.37 -6.18
N GLY A 33 -7.47 22.32 -5.64
CA GLY A 33 -7.18 21.65 -4.36
C GLY A 33 -7.02 20.12 -4.41
N HIS A 34 -7.15 19.52 -5.60
CA HIS A 34 -6.85 18.13 -5.90
C HIS A 34 -5.47 18.02 -6.56
N ILE A 35 -4.71 17.01 -6.17
CA ILE A 35 -3.39 16.67 -6.70
C ILE A 35 -3.47 15.22 -7.16
N ARG A 36 -3.29 14.99 -8.45
CA ARG A 36 -3.13 13.64 -8.99
C ARG A 36 -1.66 13.32 -9.04
N SER A 37 -1.26 12.24 -8.40
CA SER A 37 0.13 11.80 -8.37
C SER A 37 0.24 10.29 -8.50
N GLU A 38 1.41 9.84 -8.91
CA GLU A 38 1.74 8.42 -8.93
C GLU A 38 3.12 8.17 -8.36
N ALA A 39 3.32 6.99 -7.78
CA ALA A 39 4.63 6.56 -7.28
C ALA A 39 4.77 5.05 -7.40
N ASN A 40 5.89 4.58 -7.94
CA ASN A 40 6.23 3.16 -7.88
C ASN A 40 6.51 2.75 -6.43
N TYR A 41 6.20 1.50 -6.09
CA TYR A 41 6.48 0.93 -4.79
C TYR A 41 7.00 -0.51 -4.87
N ALA A 42 7.75 -0.88 -3.84
CA ALA A 42 8.08 -2.26 -3.50
C ALA A 42 7.85 -2.49 -2.01
N VAL A 43 7.01 -3.46 -1.69
CA VAL A 43 6.80 -3.94 -0.33
C VAL A 43 7.62 -5.20 -0.13
N PHE A 44 8.55 -5.15 0.80
CA PHE A 44 9.31 -6.31 1.26
C PHE A 44 8.65 -6.91 2.49
N ARG A 45 8.70 -8.24 2.59
CA ARG A 45 8.20 -9.00 3.74
C ARG A 45 9.31 -9.81 4.37
N THR A 46 9.36 -9.79 5.70
CA THR A 46 10.27 -10.63 6.50
C THR A 46 9.43 -11.40 7.52
N LYS A 47 9.39 -12.74 7.38
CA LYS A 47 8.82 -13.63 8.41
C LYS A 47 9.85 -13.90 9.50
N LEU A 48 9.40 -14.35 10.67
CA LEU A 48 10.28 -14.72 11.77
C LEU A 48 11.34 -15.73 11.31
N SER A 49 12.62 -15.40 11.53
CA SER A 49 13.78 -16.23 11.16
C SER A 49 13.89 -16.58 9.65
N GLN A 50 13.25 -15.79 8.78
CA GLN A 50 13.36 -15.95 7.32
C GLN A 50 13.97 -14.71 6.67
N GLU A 51 14.45 -14.89 5.44
CA GLU A 51 14.96 -13.79 4.62
C GLU A 51 13.87 -12.78 4.23
N SER A 52 14.30 -11.57 3.91
CA SER A 52 13.40 -10.55 3.35
C SER A 52 13.17 -10.83 1.88
N THR A 53 11.91 -10.89 1.47
CA THR A 53 11.52 -11.17 0.08
C THR A 53 10.67 -10.03 -0.47
N VAL A 54 10.71 -9.83 -1.78
CA VAL A 54 9.77 -8.94 -2.45
C VAL A 54 8.39 -9.58 -2.35
N PHE A 55 7.46 -8.90 -1.68
CA PHE A 55 6.11 -9.41 -1.44
C PHE A 55 5.09 -8.87 -2.43
N ASN A 56 5.16 -7.57 -2.72
CA ASN A 56 4.29 -6.93 -3.68
C ASN A 56 4.99 -5.70 -4.28
N VAL A 57 4.99 -5.57 -5.60
CA VAL A 57 5.46 -4.39 -6.32
C VAL A 57 4.34 -3.83 -7.18
N GLY A 58 4.42 -2.54 -7.48
CA GLY A 58 3.45 -1.88 -8.33
C GLY A 58 3.60 -0.37 -8.32
N ARG A 59 2.49 0.31 -8.57
CA ARG A 59 2.38 1.78 -8.46
C ARG A 59 1.11 2.20 -7.76
N TYR A 60 1.21 3.28 -7.01
CA TYR A 60 0.06 4.02 -6.51
C TYR A 60 -0.43 4.98 -7.57
N LEU A 61 -1.74 5.04 -7.78
CA LEU A 61 -2.44 6.15 -8.44
C LEU A 61 -3.25 6.86 -7.37
N ASP A 62 -2.85 8.08 -7.05
CA ASP A 62 -3.39 8.85 -5.93
C ASP A 62 -4.18 10.06 -6.42
N VAL A 63 -5.29 10.33 -5.74
CA VAL A 63 -5.93 11.65 -5.72
C VAL A 63 -5.81 12.19 -4.30
N VAL A 64 -5.00 13.22 -4.12
CA VAL A 64 -4.75 13.87 -2.84
C VAL A 64 -5.51 15.20 -2.78
N VAL A 65 -6.22 15.44 -1.68
CA VAL A 65 -6.96 16.68 -1.44
C VAL A 65 -6.37 17.46 -0.28
N ARG A 66 -6.41 18.79 -0.38
CA ARG A 66 -6.09 19.69 0.72
C ARG A 66 -7.30 19.80 1.66
N THR A 67 -7.09 19.51 2.93
CA THR A 67 -8.08 19.68 4.00
C THR A 67 -7.53 20.62 5.07
N PRO A 68 -8.38 21.14 5.99
CA PRO A 68 -7.88 21.89 7.15
C PRO A 68 -6.89 21.10 8.02
N ALA A 69 -6.94 19.76 7.98
CA ALA A 69 -6.03 18.86 8.71
C ALA A 69 -4.80 18.43 7.88
N GLY A 70 -4.51 19.11 6.77
CA GLY A 70 -3.43 18.79 5.84
C GLY A 70 -3.87 17.96 4.63
N LEU A 71 -2.89 17.37 3.95
CA LEU A 71 -3.12 16.53 2.77
C LEU A 71 -3.74 15.19 3.18
N LYS A 72 -4.77 14.76 2.45
CA LYS A 72 -5.44 13.46 2.64
C LYS A 72 -5.65 12.79 1.28
N PHE A 73 -5.63 11.46 1.25
CA PHE A 73 -6.05 10.72 0.07
C PHE A 73 -7.58 10.79 -0.05
N ALA A 74 -8.07 11.34 -1.15
CA ALA A 74 -9.46 11.15 -1.58
C ALA A 74 -9.62 9.75 -2.21
N SER A 75 -8.61 9.29 -2.94
CA SER A 75 -8.47 7.90 -3.39
C SER A 75 -7.00 7.50 -3.48
N ARG A 76 -6.76 6.19 -3.34
CA ARG A 76 -5.49 5.51 -3.61
C ARG A 76 -5.80 4.16 -4.26
N GLU A 77 -5.29 3.96 -5.46
CA GLU A 77 -5.36 2.69 -6.17
C GLU A 77 -3.96 2.07 -6.25
N CYS A 78 -3.81 0.87 -5.69
CA CYS A 78 -2.55 0.13 -5.71
C CYS A 78 -2.57 -0.85 -6.88
N ILE A 79 -1.98 -0.46 -8.01
CA ILE A 79 -1.89 -1.29 -9.22
C ILE A 79 -0.63 -2.13 -9.09
N TYR A 80 -0.79 -3.41 -8.71
CA TYR A 80 0.32 -4.32 -8.45
C TYR A 80 0.69 -5.16 -9.68
N ASP A 81 1.99 -5.40 -9.84
CA ASP A 81 2.53 -6.28 -10.90
C ASP A 81 2.76 -7.71 -10.38
N THR A 82 2.79 -7.90 -9.06
CA THR A 82 2.97 -9.23 -8.44
C THR A 82 1.68 -10.04 -8.51
N GLU A 83 1.47 -10.76 -9.62
CA GLU A 83 0.25 -11.56 -9.85
C GLU A 83 0.06 -12.68 -8.81
N MET A 84 1.15 -13.36 -8.44
CA MET A 84 1.13 -14.43 -7.46
C MET A 84 1.43 -13.89 -6.08
N ILE A 85 0.38 -13.65 -5.30
CA ILE A 85 0.50 -13.24 -3.89
C ILE A 85 0.67 -14.50 -3.03
N PRO A 86 1.84 -14.71 -2.38
CA PRO A 86 2.02 -15.86 -1.50
C PRO A 86 1.14 -15.73 -0.25
N ASN A 87 0.15 -16.62 -0.17
CA ASN A 87 -0.91 -16.72 0.85
C ASN A 87 -1.93 -15.58 0.78
N SER A 88 -1.70 -14.48 1.50
CA SER A 88 -2.69 -13.43 1.73
C SER A 88 -2.01 -12.09 1.99
N ILE A 89 -2.67 -11.00 1.58
CA ILE A 89 -2.34 -9.63 1.98
C ILE A 89 -3.15 -9.32 3.23
N ILE A 90 -2.50 -9.32 4.39
CA ILE A 90 -3.16 -9.05 5.68
C ILE A 90 -3.07 -7.56 6.03
N TYR A 91 -1.90 -6.97 5.84
CA TYR A 91 -1.66 -5.56 6.09
C TYR A 91 -1.84 -4.71 4.82
N PRO A 92 -2.24 -3.43 4.94
CA PRO A 92 -2.39 -2.54 3.80
C PRO A 92 -1.08 -2.38 3.01
N ILE A 93 -1.24 -2.35 1.68
CA ILE A 93 -0.23 -1.94 0.70
C ILE A 93 -0.40 -0.45 0.40
#